data_AF-A0A168DRH4-F1
#
_entry.id   AF-A0A168DRH4-F1
#
_cell.length_a   1.000
_cell.length_b   1.000
_cell.length_c   1.000
_cell.angle_alpha   90.00
_cell.angle_beta   90.00
_cell.angle_gamma   90.00
#
_symmetry.space_group_name_H-M   'P 1'
#
loop_
_entity.id
_entity.type
_entity.pdbx_description
1 polymer ?
#
loop_
_entity_poly.entity_id
_entity_poly.type
_entity_poly.pdbx_seq_one_letter_code
_entity_poly.pdbx_strand_id
1 'polypeptide(L)'
;MTVDLTSYDLDDGVMAPGSRNRAVYFLNSWATKSLQPARELQKSLVDEQNDQPHPALQYTRGLEWSEDDEAQAEALWQAEAEQWKMGDLQAYLKLWKVCIQFADCTPWDVVGERARLRFVSSSSLRVETYRMWSKDFCLALLEIITHIIWPRQFDGAHVMNIVAAIQYAVILGTNDRRPWDPAPNSSDILYKMMRSCTEDTPMRQRHEMIRKHCAERQIHLSVMSSIFSALEAEIATPQSRLKASPDGLYIVSTRDLLTLSNALN
;
A
#
# COMPACT_ATOMS: atom_id res chain seq x y z
N MET A 1 13.98 33.67 -46.31
CA MET A 1 12.76 32.89 -46.04
C MET A 1 12.60 32.87 -44.53
N THR A 2 11.76 33.76 -44.02
CA THR A 2 11.58 34.04 -42.59
C THR A 2 10.27 33.37 -42.18
N VAL A 3 10.32 32.49 -41.18
CA VAL A 3 9.12 31.82 -40.65
C VAL A 3 8.54 32.72 -39.56
N ASP A 4 7.32 33.18 -39.80
CA ASP A 4 6.51 34.00 -38.89
C ASP A 4 5.95 33.12 -37.76
N LEU A 5 6.14 33.56 -36.52
CA LEU A 5 5.67 32.92 -35.30
C LEU A 5 4.60 33.82 -34.67
N THR A 6 3.42 33.89 -35.27
CA THR A 6 2.27 34.61 -34.69
C THR A 6 0.94 33.90 -34.97
N SER A 7 0.62 32.88 -34.16
CA SER A 7 -0.69 32.73 -33.50
C SER A 7 -0.78 31.37 -32.79
N TYR A 8 -0.78 31.39 -31.46
CA TYR A 8 -1.37 30.32 -30.67
C TYR A 8 -2.61 30.91 -30.02
N ASP A 9 -3.74 30.74 -30.69
CA ASP A 9 -5.05 30.85 -30.06
C ASP A 9 -5.17 29.66 -29.09
N LEU A 10 -5.33 29.97 -27.81
CA LEU A 10 -5.77 29.01 -26.80
C LEU A 10 -7.26 28.75 -27.05
N ASP A 11 -7.54 27.73 -27.85
CA ASP A 11 -8.88 27.20 -28.03
C ASP A 11 -9.26 26.42 -26.76
N ASP A 12 -10.22 26.93 -26.01
CA ASP A 12 -10.90 26.25 -24.89
C ASP A 12 -11.68 25.05 -25.45
N GLY A 13 -10.93 24.00 -25.77
CA GLY A 13 -11.41 22.80 -26.43
C GLY A 13 -12.37 22.00 -25.56
N VAL A 14 -13.67 22.19 -25.82
CA VAL A 14 -14.72 21.23 -25.50
C VAL A 14 -14.28 19.84 -25.97
N MET A 15 -13.97 18.97 -25.01
CA MET A 15 -13.63 17.56 -25.25
C MET A 15 -14.68 16.89 -26.15
N ALA A 16 -14.24 16.37 -27.29
CA ALA A 16 -15.12 15.74 -28.27
C ALA A 16 -15.96 14.60 -27.66
N PRO A 17 -17.26 14.48 -27.98
CA PRO A 17 -18.21 13.58 -27.32
C PRO A 17 -17.90 12.08 -27.39
N GLY A 18 -16.89 11.67 -28.18
CA GLY A 18 -16.40 10.29 -28.24
C GLY A 18 -15.39 9.91 -27.13
N SER A 19 -14.70 10.86 -26.50
CA SER A 19 -13.67 10.56 -25.48
C SER A 19 -14.28 10.21 -24.11
N ARG A 20 -15.36 10.92 -23.72
CA ARG A 20 -16.09 10.66 -22.47
C ARG A 20 -16.79 9.31 -22.48
N ASN A 21 -17.41 8.95 -23.60
CA ASN A 21 -18.06 7.64 -23.73
C ASN A 21 -17.05 6.48 -23.77
N ARG A 22 -15.86 6.69 -24.34
CA ARG A 22 -14.76 5.71 -24.26
C ARG A 22 -14.19 5.57 -22.86
N ALA A 23 -14.05 6.68 -22.11
CA ALA A 23 -13.62 6.65 -20.72
C ALA A 23 -14.64 5.93 -19.82
N VAL A 24 -15.93 6.21 -20.00
CA VAL A 24 -17.02 5.51 -19.28
C VAL A 24 -17.08 4.03 -19.66
N TYR A 25 -16.93 3.70 -20.93
CA TYR A 25 -16.86 2.30 -21.39
C TYR A 25 -15.63 1.57 -20.81
N PHE A 26 -14.47 2.25 -20.76
CA PHE A 26 -13.25 1.71 -20.17
C PHE A 26 -13.43 1.48 -18.66
N LEU A 27 -13.96 2.45 -17.92
CA LEU A 27 -14.26 2.33 -16.49
C LEU A 27 -15.28 1.21 -16.20
N ASN A 28 -16.32 1.08 -17.02
CA ASN A 28 -17.33 0.02 -16.86
C ASN A 28 -16.78 -1.36 -17.24
N SER A 29 -16.02 -1.47 -18.33
CA SER A 29 -15.33 -2.71 -18.73
C SER A 29 -14.33 -3.18 -17.68
N TRP A 30 -13.61 -2.23 -17.07
CA TRP A 30 -12.62 -2.49 -16.02
C TRP A 30 -13.26 -2.87 -14.68
N ALA A 31 -14.35 -2.21 -14.30
CA ALA A 31 -15.17 -2.58 -13.14
C ALA A 31 -15.74 -4.00 -13.22
N THR A 32 -15.99 -4.49 -14.44
CA THR A 32 -16.57 -5.82 -14.64
C THR A 32 -15.50 -6.91 -14.76
N LYS A 33 -14.34 -6.63 -15.37
CA LYS A 33 -13.34 -7.66 -15.69
C LYS A 33 -12.24 -7.84 -14.63
N SER A 34 -11.86 -6.76 -13.93
CA SER A 34 -10.70 -6.78 -13.01
C SER A 34 -11.12 -6.65 -11.54
N LEU A 35 -12.16 -5.85 -11.26
CA LEU A 35 -12.66 -5.66 -9.90
C LEU A 35 -13.48 -6.86 -9.40
N GLN A 36 -14.20 -7.56 -10.26
CA GLN A 36 -15.07 -8.68 -9.85
C GLN A 36 -14.29 -9.90 -9.30
N PRO A 37 -13.20 -10.38 -9.94
CA PRO A 37 -12.39 -11.47 -9.40
C PRO A 37 -11.62 -11.07 -8.13
N ALA A 38 -11.13 -9.83 -8.05
CA ALA A 38 -10.47 -9.28 -6.85
C ALA A 38 -11.44 -9.17 -5.66
N ARG A 39 -12.71 -8.86 -5.94
CA ARG A 39 -13.81 -8.83 -4.95
C ARG A 39 -14.24 -10.21 -4.49
N GLU A 40 -14.27 -11.22 -5.36
CA GLU A 40 -14.57 -12.61 -4.98
C GLU A 40 -13.48 -13.22 -4.10
N LEU A 41 -12.21 -12.91 -4.39
CA LEU A 41 -11.08 -13.28 -3.53
C LEU A 41 -11.16 -12.56 -2.17
N GLN A 42 -11.53 -11.27 -2.16
CA GLN A 42 -11.80 -10.50 -0.95
C GLN A 42 -12.96 -11.05 -0.12
N LYS A 43 -14.01 -11.57 -0.77
CA LYS A 43 -15.16 -12.22 -0.13
C LYS A 43 -14.75 -13.44 0.69
N SER A 44 -13.84 -14.27 0.15
CA SER A 44 -13.39 -15.50 0.85
C SER A 44 -12.47 -15.25 2.05
N LEU A 45 -11.70 -14.16 2.06
CA LEU A 45 -10.65 -13.91 3.04
C LEU A 45 -11.12 -13.13 4.27
N VAL A 46 -12.22 -12.38 4.14
CA VAL A 46 -12.75 -11.50 5.20
C VAL A 46 -13.60 -12.28 6.23
N ASP A 47 -14.12 -13.45 5.86
CA ASP A 47 -14.93 -14.29 6.75
C ASP A 47 -14.10 -15.07 7.78
N GLU A 48 -12.77 -15.11 7.65
CA GLU A 48 -11.89 -15.88 8.54
C GLU A 48 -11.21 -15.08 9.67
N GLN A 49 -11.23 -13.73 9.70
CA GLN A 49 -10.25 -12.99 10.53
C GLN A 49 -10.60 -11.67 11.27
N ASN A 50 -11.84 -11.18 11.31
CA ASN A 50 -12.08 -9.81 11.82
C ASN A 50 -12.54 -9.68 13.28
N ASP A 51 -11.70 -9.04 14.11
CA ASP A 51 -12.13 -8.28 15.29
C ASP A 51 -11.94 -6.76 15.02
N GLN A 52 -12.93 -6.19 14.30
CA GLN A 52 -13.24 -4.74 14.11
C GLN A 52 -12.47 -3.91 13.05
N PRO A 53 -12.76 -4.11 11.75
CA PRO A 53 -12.41 -3.16 10.69
C PRO A 53 -13.23 -1.85 10.78
N HIS A 54 -12.82 -0.79 10.06
CA HIS A 54 -13.57 0.49 9.98
C HIS A 54 -15.07 0.23 9.70
N PRO A 55 -16.00 0.94 10.37
CA PRO A 55 -17.44 0.71 10.24
C PRO A 55 -17.96 0.66 8.80
N ALA A 56 -17.46 1.51 7.90
CA ALA A 56 -17.80 1.47 6.48
C ALA A 56 -17.18 0.32 5.67
N LEU A 57 -16.07 -0.30 6.11
CA LEU A 57 -15.37 -1.36 5.36
C LEU A 57 -16.09 -2.71 5.45
N GLN A 58 -16.75 -3.01 6.57
CA GLN A 58 -17.52 -4.25 6.76
C GLN A 58 -18.76 -4.35 5.85
N TYR A 59 -19.29 -3.21 5.36
CA TYR A 59 -20.45 -3.15 4.45
C TYR A 59 -20.08 -3.10 2.97
N THR A 60 -18.79 -3.11 2.61
CA THR A 60 -18.36 -3.21 1.19
C THR A 60 -18.60 -4.60 0.56
N ARG A 61 -19.35 -5.48 1.25
CA ARG A 61 -19.56 -6.90 0.93
C ARG A 61 -20.64 -7.18 -0.15
N GLY A 62 -21.36 -6.17 -0.64
CA GLY A 62 -22.42 -6.32 -1.68
C GLY A 62 -22.35 -5.25 -2.79
N LEU A 63 -22.80 -5.60 -4.01
CA LEU A 63 -22.96 -4.66 -5.12
C LEU A 63 -24.12 -3.67 -4.91
N GLU A 64 -25.03 -4.02 -4.00
CA GLU A 64 -26.20 -3.24 -3.62
C GLU A 64 -26.18 -3.16 -2.09
N TRP A 65 -26.11 -1.94 -1.57
CA TRP A 65 -26.38 -1.70 -0.15
C TRP A 65 -27.89 -1.67 0.02
N SER A 66 -28.41 -2.45 0.95
CA SER A 66 -29.79 -2.26 1.39
C SER A 66 -29.89 -1.00 2.25
N GLU A 67 -31.09 -0.44 2.37
CA GLU A 67 -31.35 0.66 3.30
C GLU A 67 -30.97 0.30 4.75
N ASP A 68 -31.09 -0.98 5.11
CA ASP A 68 -30.69 -1.51 6.42
C ASP A 68 -29.16 -1.53 6.58
N ASP A 69 -28.40 -1.89 5.54
CA ASP A 69 -26.93 -1.82 5.56
C ASP A 69 -26.43 -0.38 5.70
N GLU A 70 -27.06 0.57 4.97
CA GLU A 70 -26.79 2.00 5.10
C GLU A 70 -27.07 2.50 6.52
N ALA A 71 -28.23 2.14 7.08
CA ALA A 71 -28.61 2.53 8.44
C ALA A 71 -27.67 1.94 9.51
N GLN A 72 -27.24 0.68 9.34
CA GLN A 72 -26.32 0.03 10.26
C GLN A 72 -24.90 0.60 10.15
N ALA A 73 -24.44 0.91 8.93
CA ALA A 73 -23.17 1.59 8.70
C ALA A 73 -23.16 2.99 9.33
N GLU A 74 -24.24 3.75 9.14
CA GLU A 74 -24.41 5.09 9.72
C GLU A 74 -24.46 5.02 11.25
N ALA A 75 -25.22 4.08 11.83
CA ALA A 75 -25.29 3.92 13.28
C ALA A 75 -23.91 3.61 13.91
N LEU A 76 -23.12 2.73 13.26
CA LEU A 76 -21.77 2.43 13.72
C LEU A 76 -20.80 3.59 13.49
N TRP A 77 -20.93 4.32 12.39
CA TRP A 77 -20.17 5.54 12.16
C TRP A 77 -20.45 6.57 13.26
N GLN A 78 -21.72 6.86 13.57
CA GLN A 78 -22.09 7.81 14.61
C GLN A 78 -21.60 7.37 16.00
N ALA A 79 -21.65 6.06 16.30
CA ALA A 79 -21.13 5.52 17.56
C ALA A 79 -19.61 5.68 17.71
N GLU A 80 -18.86 5.68 16.60
CA GLU A 80 -17.40 5.73 16.62
C GLU A 80 -16.82 7.07 16.14
N ALA A 81 -17.65 8.02 15.65
CA ALA A 81 -17.20 9.21 14.92
C ALA A 81 -16.12 10.01 15.68
N GLU A 82 -16.21 10.07 17.01
CA GLU A 82 -15.22 10.76 17.84
C GLU A 82 -13.82 10.13 17.80
N GLN A 83 -13.73 8.81 17.58
CA GLN A 83 -12.48 8.05 17.44
C GLN A 83 -11.85 8.22 16.04
N TRP A 84 -12.65 8.69 15.07
CA TRP A 84 -12.27 8.88 13.67
C TRP A 84 -12.03 10.36 13.31
N LYS A 85 -11.76 11.23 14.30
CA LYS A 85 -11.42 12.64 14.05
C LYS A 85 -10.16 12.75 13.18
N MET A 86 -10.35 13.28 11.98
CA MET A 86 -9.27 13.54 11.03
C MET A 86 -8.53 14.82 11.39
N GLY A 87 -7.21 14.75 11.59
CA GLY A 87 -6.38 15.93 11.82
C GLY A 87 -6.29 16.85 10.60
N ASP A 88 -6.14 16.29 9.40
CA ASP A 88 -6.07 17.04 8.14
C ASP A 88 -6.87 16.32 7.04
N LEU A 89 -8.13 16.72 6.87
CA LEU A 89 -9.04 16.16 5.87
C LEU A 89 -8.50 16.32 4.44
N GLN A 90 -7.80 17.42 4.14
CA GLN A 90 -7.32 17.69 2.78
C GLN A 90 -6.17 16.76 2.41
N ALA A 91 -5.23 16.53 3.33
CA ALA A 91 -4.15 15.57 3.13
C ALA A 91 -4.70 14.14 2.90
N TYR A 92 -5.69 13.75 3.69
CA TYR A 92 -6.31 12.43 3.58
C TYR A 92 -7.07 12.26 2.26
N LEU A 93 -7.91 13.23 1.87
CA LEU A 93 -8.62 13.20 0.58
C LEU A 93 -7.66 13.17 -0.62
N LYS A 94 -6.53 13.90 -0.53
CA LYS A 94 -5.50 13.89 -1.57
C LYS A 94 -4.88 12.49 -1.71
N LEU A 95 -4.53 11.86 -0.58
CA LEU A 95 -4.00 10.50 -0.56
C LEU A 95 -4.99 9.51 -1.19
N TRP A 96 -6.26 9.54 -0.79
CA TRP A 96 -7.30 8.70 -1.39
C TRP A 96 -7.41 8.86 -2.89
N LYS A 97 -7.48 10.10 -3.39
CA LYS A 97 -7.53 10.39 -4.83
C LYS A 97 -6.33 9.80 -5.55
N VAL A 98 -5.13 9.94 -4.98
CA VAL A 98 -3.90 9.48 -5.60
C VAL A 98 -3.77 7.96 -5.57
N CYS A 99 -4.14 7.27 -4.48
CA CYS A 99 -4.17 5.81 -4.46
C CYS A 99 -5.08 5.26 -5.57
N ILE A 100 -6.28 5.83 -5.71
CA ILE A 100 -7.24 5.40 -6.75
C ILE A 100 -6.67 5.70 -8.15
N GLN A 101 -6.10 6.89 -8.37
CA GLN A 101 -5.61 7.30 -9.68
C GLN A 101 -4.32 6.59 -10.13
N PHE A 102 -3.37 6.37 -9.22
CA PHE A 102 -2.03 5.89 -9.56
C PHE A 102 -1.81 4.41 -9.31
N ALA A 103 -2.53 3.85 -8.33
CA ALA A 103 -2.31 2.49 -7.85
C ALA A 103 -3.55 1.60 -7.95
N ASP A 104 -4.70 2.15 -8.35
CA ASP A 104 -5.96 1.42 -8.40
C ASP A 104 -6.29 0.71 -7.07
N CYS A 105 -6.12 1.45 -5.98
CA CYS A 105 -6.39 0.92 -4.66
C CYS A 105 -6.86 2.00 -3.71
N THR A 106 -7.37 1.59 -2.57
CA THR A 106 -7.56 2.49 -1.44
C THR A 106 -6.26 2.59 -0.64
N PRO A 107 -6.06 3.66 0.15
CA PRO A 107 -4.92 3.71 1.03
C PRO A 107 -4.86 2.53 2.03
N TRP A 108 -6.00 1.96 2.40
CA TRP A 108 -6.09 0.80 3.31
C TRP A 108 -5.60 -0.51 2.68
N ASP A 109 -5.61 -0.62 1.36
CA ASP A 109 -4.99 -1.75 0.66
C ASP A 109 -3.45 -1.69 0.73
N VAL A 110 -2.89 -0.50 0.99
CA VAL A 110 -1.44 -0.29 1.17
C VAL A 110 -1.06 -0.38 2.65
N VAL A 111 -1.80 0.30 3.52
CA VAL A 111 -1.58 0.27 4.97
C VAL A 111 -2.87 -0.16 5.65
N GLY A 112 -3.00 -1.46 5.83
CA GLY A 112 -4.14 -2.07 6.51
C GLY A 112 -3.87 -3.53 6.81
N GLU A 113 -4.81 -4.18 7.49
CA GLU A 113 -4.61 -5.54 7.99
C GLU A 113 -4.41 -6.57 6.86
N ARG A 114 -5.01 -6.35 5.69
CA ARG A 114 -4.77 -7.15 4.47
C ARG A 114 -3.32 -7.06 4.01
N ALA A 115 -2.73 -5.88 4.10
CA ALA A 115 -1.32 -5.64 3.85
C ALA A 115 -0.44 -6.05 5.04
N ARG A 116 -1.02 -6.66 6.08
CA ARG A 116 -0.37 -6.99 7.36
C ARG A 116 0.31 -5.78 8.01
N LEU A 117 -0.20 -4.57 7.76
CA LEU A 117 0.37 -3.31 8.25
C LEU A 117 -0.67 -2.58 9.11
N ARG A 118 -0.22 -2.01 10.22
CA ARG A 118 -1.05 -1.16 11.07
C ARG A 118 -0.31 0.11 11.44
N PHE A 119 -0.92 1.24 11.19
CA PHE A 119 -0.42 2.52 11.69
C PHE A 119 -0.66 2.63 13.20
N VAL A 120 0.37 3.03 13.94
CA VAL A 120 0.24 3.43 15.35
C VAL A 120 0.81 4.82 15.51
N SER A 121 -0.02 5.75 15.99
CA SER A 121 0.46 7.10 16.32
C SER A 121 1.43 7.04 17.49
N SER A 122 2.63 7.62 17.31
CA SER A 122 3.68 7.65 18.34
C SER A 122 3.34 8.51 19.56
N SER A 123 2.26 9.29 19.52
CA SER A 123 1.83 10.21 20.56
C SER A 123 1.03 9.54 21.68
N SER A 124 1.56 8.48 22.30
CA SER A 124 0.91 7.75 23.40
C SER A 124 1.13 8.39 24.79
N LEU A 125 1.19 9.73 24.88
CA LEU A 125 1.17 10.45 26.17
C LEU A 125 -0.18 11.08 26.50
N ARG A 126 -1.14 11.08 25.56
CA ARG A 126 -2.52 11.50 25.81
C ARG A 126 -3.47 10.49 25.20
N VAL A 127 -4.58 10.27 25.88
CA VAL A 127 -5.64 9.27 25.65
C VAL A 127 -6.44 9.61 24.38
N GLU A 128 -5.77 9.91 23.29
CA GLU A 128 -6.40 10.20 22.01
C GLU A 128 -6.00 9.08 21.04
N THR A 129 -6.74 7.98 21.18
CA THR A 129 -6.78 6.81 20.28
C THR A 129 -7.40 7.18 18.94
N TYR A 130 -6.85 8.16 18.23
CA TYR A 130 -7.30 8.43 16.87
C TYR A 130 -6.86 7.28 15.97
N ARG A 131 -7.83 6.62 15.34
CA ARG A 131 -7.60 5.56 14.34
C ARG A 131 -7.12 6.13 13.00
N MET A 132 -7.09 7.46 12.86
CA MET A 132 -6.72 8.18 11.65
C MET A 132 -5.23 8.46 11.55
N TRP A 133 -4.73 8.50 10.31
CA TRP A 133 -3.33 8.81 10.03
C TRP A 133 -3.02 10.29 10.21
N SER A 134 -1.82 10.58 10.70
CA SER A 134 -1.33 11.96 10.77
C SER A 134 -1.12 12.54 9.37
N LYS A 135 -1.14 13.87 9.26
CA LYS A 135 -0.81 14.58 8.01
C LYS A 135 0.51 14.12 7.43
N ASP A 136 1.55 14.03 8.26
CA ASP A 136 2.90 13.65 7.82
C ASP A 136 2.95 12.21 7.33
N PHE A 137 2.20 11.30 7.98
CA PHE A 137 2.04 9.94 7.48
C PHE A 137 1.38 9.92 6.10
N CYS A 138 0.30 10.68 5.91
CA CYS A 138 -0.39 10.78 4.62
C CYS A 138 0.52 11.33 3.51
N LEU A 139 1.32 12.37 3.82
CA LEU A 139 2.23 12.98 2.85
C LEU A 139 3.40 12.04 2.50
N ALA A 140 3.98 11.35 3.49
CA ALA A 140 5.04 10.37 3.22
C ALA A 140 4.51 9.20 2.39
N LEU A 141 3.31 8.68 2.70
CA LEU A 141 2.70 7.61 1.92
C LEU A 141 2.38 8.05 0.49
N LEU A 142 1.93 9.29 0.32
CA LEU A 142 1.67 9.88 -0.98
C LEU A 142 2.92 9.88 -1.86
N GLU A 143 4.06 10.32 -1.31
CA GLU A 143 5.34 10.35 -2.02
C GLU A 143 5.74 8.94 -2.51
N ILE A 144 5.70 7.96 -1.60
CA ILE A 144 5.95 6.55 -1.90
C ILE A 144 5.04 6.07 -3.03
N ILE A 145 3.71 6.23 -2.92
CA ILE A 145 2.75 5.70 -3.91
C ILE A 145 2.97 6.28 -5.31
N THR A 146 3.39 7.54 -5.40
CA THR A 146 3.63 8.21 -6.68
C THR A 146 5.00 7.94 -7.29
N HIS A 147 5.88 7.24 -6.58
CA HIS A 147 7.26 7.02 -7.04
C HIS A 147 7.30 6.15 -8.32
N ILE A 148 8.15 6.51 -9.27
CA ILE A 148 8.19 5.88 -10.61
C ILE A 148 8.84 4.49 -10.63
N ILE A 149 9.55 4.14 -9.56
CA ILE A 149 10.38 2.93 -9.50
C ILE A 149 9.57 1.64 -9.42
N TRP A 150 8.28 1.72 -9.06
CA TRP A 150 7.49 0.53 -8.78
C TRP A 150 7.16 -0.25 -10.05
N PRO A 151 7.55 -1.53 -10.13
CA PRO A 151 7.22 -2.36 -11.27
C PRO A 151 5.70 -2.55 -11.41
N ARG A 152 5.19 -2.39 -12.64
CA ARG A 152 3.77 -2.56 -13.01
C ARG A 152 3.54 -3.80 -13.88
N GLN A 153 4.30 -4.86 -13.63
CA GLN A 153 4.42 -6.03 -14.52
C GLN A 153 3.10 -6.81 -14.70
N PHE A 154 2.18 -6.72 -13.74
CA PHE A 154 0.84 -7.30 -13.79
C PHE A 154 -0.13 -6.48 -12.92
N ASP A 155 -1.43 -6.73 -13.06
CA ASP A 155 -2.49 -6.05 -12.31
C ASP A 155 -2.29 -6.22 -10.79
N GLY A 156 -2.24 -5.11 -10.05
CA GLY A 156 -1.99 -5.11 -8.61
C GLY A 156 -0.53 -5.26 -8.18
N ALA A 157 0.41 -5.54 -9.12
CA ALA A 157 1.84 -5.63 -8.80
C ALA A 157 2.37 -4.35 -8.15
N HIS A 158 1.86 -3.20 -8.57
CA HIS A 158 2.25 -1.89 -8.05
C HIS A 158 2.03 -1.81 -6.53
N VAL A 159 0.81 -2.09 -6.07
CA VAL A 159 0.43 -2.04 -4.65
C VAL A 159 1.21 -3.09 -3.86
N MET A 160 1.32 -4.31 -4.38
CA MET A 160 2.06 -5.39 -3.72
C MET A 160 3.53 -5.02 -3.48
N ASN A 161 4.18 -4.42 -4.47
CA ASN A 161 5.58 -3.98 -4.37
C ASN A 161 5.75 -2.87 -3.32
N ILE A 162 4.81 -1.91 -3.27
CA ILE A 162 4.80 -0.86 -2.23
C ILE A 162 4.62 -1.48 -0.84
N VAL A 163 3.63 -2.37 -0.67
CA VAL A 163 3.38 -3.06 0.61
C VAL A 163 4.60 -3.84 1.06
N ALA A 164 5.23 -4.60 0.15
CA ALA A 164 6.43 -5.36 0.44
C ALA A 164 7.59 -4.45 0.88
N ALA A 165 7.78 -3.29 0.25
CA ALA A 165 8.81 -2.33 0.64
C ALA A 165 8.55 -1.74 2.04
N ILE A 166 7.30 -1.35 2.35
CA ILE A 166 6.93 -0.83 3.67
C ILE A 166 7.12 -1.91 4.74
N GLN A 167 6.65 -3.14 4.49
CA GLN A 167 6.87 -4.28 5.39
C GLN A 167 8.37 -4.53 5.61
N TYR A 168 9.18 -4.49 4.54
CA TYR A 168 10.63 -4.69 4.65
C TYR A 168 11.29 -3.64 5.53
N ALA A 169 10.91 -2.37 5.38
CA ALA A 169 11.40 -1.29 6.23
C ALA A 169 11.10 -1.56 7.72
N VAL A 170 9.87 -1.95 8.05
CA VAL A 170 9.48 -2.31 9.43
C VAL A 170 10.24 -3.54 9.93
N ILE A 171 10.39 -4.59 9.10
CA ILE A 171 11.14 -5.80 9.43
C ILE A 171 12.59 -5.47 9.78
N LEU A 172 13.24 -4.62 8.97
CA LEU A 172 14.62 -4.18 9.23
C LEU A 172 14.72 -3.34 10.52
N GLY A 173 13.79 -2.42 10.74
CA GLY A 173 13.78 -1.55 11.92
C GLY A 173 13.50 -2.28 13.24
N THR A 174 12.80 -3.41 13.17
CA THR A 174 12.42 -4.23 14.34
C THR A 174 13.28 -5.49 14.53
N ASN A 175 14.16 -5.77 13.58
CA ASN A 175 14.87 -7.06 13.46
C ASN A 175 13.92 -8.26 13.53
N ASP A 176 12.78 -8.17 12.84
CA ASP A 176 11.83 -9.28 12.77
C ASP A 176 12.40 -10.41 11.91
N ARG A 177 12.23 -11.64 12.39
CA ARG A 177 12.77 -12.88 11.80
C ARG A 177 11.69 -13.91 11.51
N ARG A 178 10.41 -13.54 11.63
CA ARG A 178 9.32 -14.44 11.23
C ARG A 178 9.45 -14.81 9.76
N PRO A 179 8.94 -15.99 9.35
CA PRO A 179 8.70 -16.27 7.95
C PRO A 179 7.91 -15.13 7.32
N TRP A 180 8.36 -14.66 6.17
CA TRP A 180 7.79 -13.51 5.48
C TRP A 180 7.45 -13.89 4.05
N ASP A 181 6.22 -13.60 3.67
CA ASP A 181 5.72 -13.75 2.32
C ASP A 181 5.32 -12.38 1.78
N PRO A 182 6.24 -11.65 1.13
CA PRO A 182 5.98 -10.31 0.62
C PRO A 182 4.86 -10.25 -0.43
N ALA A 183 4.61 -11.38 -1.12
CA ALA A 183 3.78 -11.40 -2.32
C ALA A 183 3.39 -12.85 -2.68
N PRO A 184 2.40 -13.46 -1.98
CA PRO A 184 2.14 -14.91 -2.04
C PRO A 184 1.98 -15.48 -3.45
N ASN A 185 1.31 -14.74 -4.32
CA ASN A 185 1.00 -15.16 -5.69
C ASN A 185 2.02 -14.67 -6.74
N SER A 186 3.06 -13.94 -6.33
CA SER A 186 4.02 -13.40 -7.29
C SER A 186 4.97 -14.48 -7.80
N SER A 187 5.20 -14.45 -9.11
CA SER A 187 6.18 -15.27 -9.79
C SER A 187 7.62 -14.74 -9.69
N ASP A 188 7.81 -13.54 -9.13
CA ASP A 188 9.11 -12.89 -8.95
C ASP A 188 10.07 -13.79 -8.16
N ILE A 189 11.27 -13.98 -8.70
CA ILE A 189 12.27 -14.88 -8.15
C ILE A 189 12.76 -14.45 -6.78
N LEU A 190 12.88 -13.13 -6.52
CA LEU A 190 13.24 -12.60 -5.22
C LEU A 190 12.21 -13.03 -4.18
N TYR A 191 10.92 -12.83 -4.48
CA TYR A 191 9.84 -13.16 -3.55
C TYR A 191 9.71 -14.67 -3.31
N LYS A 192 9.88 -15.49 -4.34
CA LYS A 192 9.94 -16.95 -4.19
C LYS A 192 11.07 -17.39 -3.28
N MET A 193 12.26 -16.82 -3.44
CA MET A 193 13.41 -17.16 -2.59
C MET A 193 13.20 -16.66 -1.16
N MET A 194 12.70 -15.44 -0.96
CA MET A 194 12.39 -14.91 0.39
C MET A 194 11.37 -15.78 1.14
N ARG A 195 10.31 -16.24 0.47
CA ARG A 195 9.35 -17.20 1.03
C ARG A 195 9.98 -18.52 1.46
N SER A 196 10.99 -18.97 0.71
CA SER A 196 11.63 -20.26 0.94
C SER A 196 12.60 -20.22 2.12
N CYS A 197 13.04 -19.02 2.54
CA CYS A 197 13.89 -18.81 3.70
C CYS A 197 13.07 -18.81 5.00
N THR A 198 12.93 -19.98 5.61
CA THR A 198 12.18 -20.21 6.87
C THR A 198 13.04 -20.18 8.13
N GLU A 199 14.37 -20.14 7.98
CA GLU A 199 15.35 -20.10 9.07
C GLU A 199 15.18 -18.85 9.94
N ASP A 200 15.49 -18.93 11.24
CA ASP A 200 15.43 -17.79 12.19
C ASP A 200 16.64 -16.82 12.03
N THR A 201 16.90 -16.40 10.80
CA THR A 201 17.97 -15.46 10.45
C THR A 201 17.43 -14.04 10.25
N PRO A 202 18.19 -12.98 10.56
CA PRO A 202 17.82 -11.60 10.22
C PRO A 202 17.47 -11.45 8.74
N MET A 203 16.40 -10.72 8.43
CA MET A 203 15.91 -10.61 7.04
C MET A 203 16.95 -10.02 6.09
N ARG A 204 17.76 -9.07 6.55
CA ARG A 204 18.93 -8.53 5.82
C ARG A 204 19.88 -9.64 5.36
N GLN A 205 20.21 -10.58 6.24
CA GLN A 205 21.12 -11.69 5.92
C GLN A 205 20.49 -12.64 4.91
N ARG A 206 19.17 -12.90 5.01
CA ARG A 206 18.45 -13.70 4.01
C ARG A 206 18.52 -13.05 2.63
N HIS A 207 18.25 -11.75 2.54
CA HIS A 207 18.31 -11.03 1.28
C HIS A 207 19.74 -10.99 0.71
N GLU A 208 20.77 -10.78 1.54
CA GLU A 208 22.17 -10.85 1.13
C GLU A 208 22.54 -12.23 0.56
N MET A 209 22.13 -13.31 1.23
CA MET A 209 22.35 -14.68 0.75
C MET A 209 21.67 -14.93 -0.60
N ILE A 210 20.44 -14.42 -0.79
CA ILE A 210 19.71 -14.50 -2.06
C ILE A 210 20.45 -13.74 -3.15
N ARG A 211 20.89 -12.49 -2.89
CA ARG A 211 21.67 -11.69 -3.85
C ARG A 211 22.95 -12.41 -4.27
N LYS A 212 23.69 -12.99 -3.32
CA LYS A 212 24.90 -13.76 -3.59
C LYS A 212 24.60 -14.99 -4.45
N HIS A 213 23.59 -15.78 -4.07
CA HIS A 213 23.18 -16.97 -4.82
C HIS A 213 22.78 -16.64 -6.27
N CYS A 214 22.01 -15.57 -6.46
CA CYS A 214 21.59 -15.13 -7.78
C CYS A 214 22.77 -14.61 -8.61
N ALA A 215 23.71 -13.88 -8.00
CA ALA A 215 24.92 -13.42 -8.67
C ALA A 215 25.80 -14.60 -9.16
N GLU A 216 26.01 -15.61 -8.31
CA GLU A 216 26.78 -16.83 -8.66
C GLU A 216 26.14 -17.60 -9.82
N ARG A 217 24.82 -17.55 -9.96
CA ARG A 217 24.05 -18.25 -11.00
C ARG A 217 23.63 -17.37 -12.18
N GLN A 218 24.08 -16.11 -12.23
CA GLN A 218 23.70 -15.13 -13.25
C GLN A 218 22.17 -14.95 -13.37
N ILE A 219 21.46 -15.06 -12.25
CA ILE A 219 20.03 -14.82 -12.17
C ILE A 219 19.80 -13.32 -11.93
N HIS A 220 19.08 -12.67 -12.83
CA HIS A 220 18.70 -11.27 -12.65
C HIS A 220 17.57 -11.13 -11.63
N LEU A 221 17.84 -10.35 -10.57
CA LEU A 221 16.83 -9.95 -9.59
C LEU A 221 16.04 -8.74 -10.07
N SER A 222 14.81 -8.60 -9.59
CA SER A 222 13.97 -7.45 -9.92
C SER A 222 14.43 -6.18 -9.19
N VAL A 223 13.87 -5.04 -9.62
CA VAL A 223 14.10 -3.70 -9.01
C VAL A 223 13.87 -3.71 -7.50
N MET A 224 12.98 -4.58 -7.01
CA MET A 224 12.71 -4.72 -5.59
C MET A 224 13.94 -5.14 -4.78
N SER A 225 14.86 -5.92 -5.35
CA SER A 225 16.12 -6.25 -4.66
C SER A 225 17.01 -5.02 -4.47
N SER A 226 17.02 -4.10 -5.43
CA SER A 226 17.74 -2.83 -5.31
C SER A 226 17.11 -1.94 -4.23
N ILE A 227 15.77 -1.84 -4.19
CA ILE A 227 15.05 -1.08 -3.15
C ILE A 227 15.33 -1.66 -1.77
N PHE A 228 15.31 -2.99 -1.61
CA PHE A 228 15.64 -3.64 -0.35
C PHE A 228 17.10 -3.39 0.06
N SER A 229 18.02 -3.36 -0.89
CA SER A 229 19.43 -3.04 -0.63
C SER A 229 19.61 -1.57 -0.20
N ALA A 230 18.86 -0.64 -0.78
CA ALA A 230 18.86 0.77 -0.38
C ALA A 230 18.30 0.95 1.04
N LEU A 231 17.19 0.29 1.37
CA LEU A 231 16.64 0.26 2.73
C LEU A 231 17.62 -0.31 3.76
N GLU A 232 18.39 -1.33 3.39
CA GLU A 232 19.44 -1.89 4.25
C GLU A 232 20.54 -0.88 4.57
N ALA A 233 20.87 0.01 3.63
CA ALA A 233 21.85 1.08 3.87
C ALA A 233 21.29 2.16 4.80
N GLU A 234 20.01 2.50 4.69
CA GLU A 234 19.35 3.56 5.46
C GLU A 234 18.95 3.13 6.90
N ILE A 235 18.60 1.85 7.10
CA ILE A 235 18.07 1.36 8.37
C ILE A 235 19.16 0.65 9.18
N ALA A 236 19.50 1.18 10.35
CA ALA A 236 20.31 0.47 11.33
C ALA A 236 19.47 -0.61 12.04
N THR A 237 19.68 -1.89 11.67
CA THR A 237 18.96 -3.01 12.27
C THR A 237 19.41 -3.24 13.72
N PRO A 238 18.49 -3.25 14.71
CA PRO A 238 18.83 -3.54 16.10
C PRO A 238 19.41 -4.95 16.28
N GLN A 239 20.30 -5.13 17.26
CA GLN A 239 20.84 -6.46 17.58
C GLN A 239 19.77 -7.37 18.20
N SER A 240 18.96 -6.83 19.12
CA SER A 240 17.84 -7.53 19.73
C SER A 240 16.59 -7.44 18.87
N ARG A 241 15.77 -8.48 18.93
CA ARG A 241 14.45 -8.49 18.28
C ARG A 241 13.47 -7.67 19.11
N LEU A 242 12.78 -6.73 18.46
CA LEU A 242 11.66 -6.04 19.09
C LEU A 242 10.44 -6.97 19.14
N LYS A 243 9.62 -6.85 20.20
CA LYS A 243 8.45 -7.69 20.38
C LYS A 243 7.46 -7.45 19.23
N ALA A 244 7.14 -8.50 18.48
CA ALA A 244 6.13 -8.43 17.43
C ALA A 244 4.76 -8.13 18.03
N SER A 245 3.89 -7.52 17.22
CA SER A 245 2.49 -7.33 17.58
C SER A 245 1.81 -8.68 17.88
N PRO A 246 0.95 -8.79 18.90
CA PRO A 246 0.33 -10.07 19.28
C PRO A 246 -0.56 -10.66 18.16
N ASP A 247 -1.14 -9.82 17.31
CA ASP A 247 -1.92 -10.22 16.12
C ASP A 247 -1.06 -10.52 14.89
N GLY A 248 0.26 -10.38 15.02
CA GLY A 248 1.20 -10.67 13.96
C GLY A 248 1.32 -9.61 12.86
N LEU A 249 0.69 -8.44 13.01
CA LEU A 249 0.81 -7.31 12.10
C LEU A 249 2.12 -6.55 12.29
N TYR A 250 2.57 -5.88 11.22
CA TYR A 250 3.70 -4.96 11.23
C TYR A 250 3.22 -3.56 11.61
N ILE A 251 3.78 -3.03 12.69
CA ILE A 251 3.45 -1.67 13.14
C ILE A 251 4.27 -0.68 12.31
N VAL A 252 3.61 0.11 11.49
CA VAL A 252 4.24 1.12 10.64
C VAL A 252 4.07 2.51 11.25
N SER A 253 5.17 3.26 11.25
CA SER A 253 5.22 4.65 11.69
C SER A 253 5.53 5.58 10.53
N THR A 254 5.33 6.89 10.73
CA THR A 254 5.76 7.91 9.76
C THR A 254 7.25 7.83 9.46
N ARG A 255 8.08 7.45 10.46
CA ARG A 255 9.52 7.29 10.28
C ARG A 255 9.85 6.22 9.25
N ASP A 256 9.16 5.08 9.30
CA ASP A 256 9.41 3.97 8.36
C ASP A 256 9.12 4.40 6.92
N LEU A 257 8.05 5.18 6.71
CA LEU A 257 7.71 5.73 5.40
C LEU A 257 8.76 6.75 4.92
N LEU A 258 9.19 7.67 5.80
CA LEU A 258 10.22 8.64 5.44
C LEU A 258 11.55 7.98 5.10
N THR A 259 11.95 6.94 5.84
CA THR A 259 13.15 6.17 5.54
C THR A 259 13.03 5.42 4.21
N LEU A 260 11.85 4.85 3.91
CA LEU A 260 11.61 4.29 2.58
C LEU A 260 11.72 5.36 1.50
N SER A 261 11.08 6.52 1.67
CA SER A 261 11.17 7.62 0.69
C SER A 261 12.60 8.04 0.41
N ASN A 262 13.44 8.15 1.46
CA ASN A 262 14.86 8.45 1.30
C ASN A 262 15.60 7.37 0.50
N ALA A 263 15.29 6.09 0.74
CA ALA A 263 15.89 4.97 0.02
C ALA A 263 15.47 4.86 -1.45
N LEU A 264 14.42 5.59 -1.89
CA LEU A 264 13.98 5.60 -3.28
C LEU A 264 14.66 6.68 -4.14
N ASN A 265 15.33 7.66 -3.51
CA ASN A 265 16.06 8.75 -4.17
C ASN A 265 17.50 8.34 -4.53
#